data_AF-A0A1V0TYS0-F1
#
_entry.id   AF-A0A1V0TYS0-F1
#
_cell.length_a   1.000
_cell.length_b   1.000
_cell.length_c   1.000
_cell.angle_alpha   90.00
_cell.angle_beta   90.00
_cell.angle_gamma   90.00
#
_symmetry.space_group_name_H-M   'P 1'
#
loop_
_entity.id
_entity.type
_entity.pdbx_description
1 polymer ?
#
loop_
_entity_poly.entity_id
_entity_poly.type
_entity_poly.pdbx_seq_one_letter_code
_entity_poly.pdbx_strand_id
1 'polypeptide(L)'
;MITGGTVPAVPSCILDPIRDQFLALLPTREERHFWGCHNPRIADAVVFDRLVQVLVFGCGYERVADGHCSARDESSASDPESPFPTSAQPADRTRLAPR
;
A
#
# COMPACT_ATOMS: atom_id res chain seq x y z
N MET A 1 26.62 34.24 1.77
CA MET A 1 26.66 33.63 0.42
C MET A 1 26.21 32.20 0.57
N ILE A 2 24.97 31.88 0.18
CA ILE A 2 24.52 30.48 0.11
C ILE A 2 24.98 29.98 -1.25
N THR A 3 26.06 29.21 -1.28
CA THR A 3 26.56 28.59 -2.51
C THR A 3 25.45 27.68 -3.05
N GLY A 4 24.90 28.03 -4.22
CA GLY A 4 23.90 27.22 -4.91
C GLY A 4 24.52 25.92 -5.42
N GLY A 5 24.68 24.95 -4.53
CA GLY A 5 25.02 23.58 -4.90
C GLY A 5 23.81 22.93 -5.54
N THR A 6 23.98 22.37 -6.73
CA THR A 6 23.00 21.46 -7.33
C THR A 6 22.72 20.36 -6.31
N VAL A 7 21.46 20.22 -5.86
CA VAL A 7 21.10 19.07 -5.03
C VAL A 7 21.44 17.80 -5.82
N PRO A 8 22.28 16.91 -5.28
CA PRO A 8 22.60 15.69 -5.99
C PRO A 8 21.31 14.91 -6.20
N ALA A 9 21.04 14.51 -7.44
CA ALA A 9 19.94 13.61 -7.74
C ALA A 9 20.23 12.26 -7.07
N VAL A 10 19.47 11.96 -6.03
CA VAL A 10 19.58 10.70 -5.31
C VAL A 10 18.78 9.65 -6.09
N PRO A 11 19.35 8.47 -6.41
CA PRO A 11 18.61 7.44 -7.11
C PRO A 11 17.48 6.90 -6.23
N SER A 12 16.30 6.64 -6.82
CA SER A 12 15.12 6.17 -6.09
C SER A 12 15.33 4.82 -5.40
N CYS A 13 16.27 4.00 -5.86
CA CYS A 13 16.61 2.71 -5.25
C CYS A 13 17.12 2.82 -3.81
N ILE A 14 17.51 4.02 -3.34
CA ILE A 14 17.92 4.20 -1.94
C ILE A 14 16.73 4.25 -0.98
N LEU A 15 15.51 4.49 -1.47
CA LEU A 15 14.33 4.66 -0.62
C LEU A 15 13.96 3.37 0.09
N ASP A 16 14.16 2.21 -0.54
CA ASP A 16 13.89 0.90 0.04
C ASP A 16 14.78 0.59 1.26
N PRO A 17 16.12 0.66 1.17
CA PRO A 17 16.96 0.44 2.35
C PRO A 17 16.80 1.51 3.44
N ILE A 18 16.41 2.74 3.07
CA ILE A 18 16.07 3.79 4.06
C ILE A 18 14.76 3.46 4.77
N ARG A 19 13.74 2.98 4.04
CA ARG A 19 12.47 2.54 4.61
C ARG A 19 12.70 1.44 5.63
N ASP A 20 13.49 0.43 5.29
CA ASP A 20 13.79 -0.68 6.20
C ASP A 20 14.49 -0.20 7.47
N GLN A 21 15.47 0.68 7.34
CA GLN A 21 16.14 1.29 8.49
C GLN A 21 15.18 2.15 9.33
N PHE A 22 14.35 2.96 8.69
CA PHE A 22 13.36 3.80 9.36
C PHE A 22 12.39 2.94 10.18
N LEU A 23 11.82 1.89 9.57
CA LEU A 23 10.89 0.98 10.24
C LEU A 23 11.56 0.21 11.38
N ALA A 24 12.82 -0.20 11.22
CA ALA A 24 13.57 -0.88 12.27
C ALA A 24 13.89 0.01 13.48
N LEU A 25 13.98 1.34 13.28
CA LEU A 25 14.25 2.31 14.33
C LEU A 25 13.00 2.77 15.07
N LEU A 26 11.81 2.48 14.53
CA LEU A 26 10.57 2.87 15.19
C LEU A 26 10.33 2.00 16.43
N PRO A 27 9.96 2.61 17.57
CA PRO A 27 9.62 1.86 18.76
C PRO A 27 8.34 1.06 18.51
N THR A 28 8.31 -0.19 18.99
CA THR A 28 7.08 -0.97 19.05
C THR A 28 6.05 -0.19 19.84
N ARG A 29 4.96 0.19 19.20
CA ARG A 29 3.90 0.99 19.82
C ARG A 29 2.74 0.09 20.15
N GLU A 30 2.48 -0.09 21.44
CA GLU A 30 1.30 -0.82 21.88
C GLU A 30 0.05 0.04 21.69
N GLU A 31 -0.81 -0.40 20.80
CA GLU A 31 -2.13 0.16 20.58
C GLU A 31 -3.09 -0.34 21.67
N ARG A 32 -3.00 0.29 22.85
CA ARG A 32 -3.87 0.00 24.00
C ARG A 32 -5.18 0.75 23.89
N HIS A 33 -6.10 0.17 23.14
CA HIS A 33 -7.41 0.76 22.89
C HIS A 33 -8.45 0.15 23.80
N PHE A 34 -8.52 0.65 25.03
CA PHE A 34 -9.43 0.09 26.04
C PHE A 34 -10.91 0.17 25.65
N TRP A 35 -11.32 1.17 24.87
CA TRP A 35 -12.72 1.42 24.50
C TRP A 35 -13.04 1.23 23.01
N GLY A 36 -12.08 0.73 22.23
CA GLY A 36 -12.32 0.22 20.87
C GLY A 36 -12.92 1.16 19.81
N CYS A 37 -13.22 2.44 20.11
CA CYS A 37 -14.00 3.30 19.21
C CYS A 37 -13.19 4.36 18.44
N HIS A 38 -11.86 4.26 18.42
CA HIS A 38 -11.01 5.20 17.69
C HIS A 38 -10.43 4.53 16.43
N ASN A 39 -10.14 5.37 15.43
CA ASN A 39 -9.57 4.96 14.14
C ASN A 39 -8.24 4.23 14.36
N PRO A 40 -8.07 2.98 13.87
CA PRO A 40 -6.80 2.26 13.97
C PRO A 40 -5.64 3.10 13.45
N ARG A 41 -4.45 2.92 14.03
CA ARG A 41 -3.27 3.62 13.53
C ARG A 41 -2.97 3.16 12.10
N ILE A 42 -2.55 4.12 11.27
CA ILE A 42 -2.02 3.85 9.94
C ILE A 42 -0.68 3.15 10.08
N ALA A 43 -0.44 2.10 9.29
CA ALA A 43 0.83 1.38 9.28
C ALA A 43 2.01 2.32 8.99
N ASP A 44 3.11 2.18 9.73
CA ASP A 44 4.25 3.10 9.63
C ASP A 44 4.91 3.10 8.23
N ALA A 45 4.82 1.99 7.49
CA ALA A 45 5.26 1.89 6.10
C ALA A 45 4.46 2.80 5.16
N VAL A 46 3.14 2.88 5.36
CA VAL A 46 2.25 3.76 4.58
C VAL A 46 2.56 5.22 4.89
N VAL A 47 2.81 5.55 6.17
CA VAL A 47 3.22 6.91 6.57
C VAL A 47 4.53 7.30 5.87
N PHE A 48 5.52 6.41 5.85
CA PHE A 48 6.79 6.66 5.17
C PHE A 48 6.59 6.95 3.66
N ASP A 49 5.78 6.14 2.97
CA ASP A 49 5.50 6.34 1.54
C ASP A 49 4.87 7.69 1.24
N ARG A 50 3.91 8.11 2.05
CA ARG A 50 3.21 9.40 1.86
C ARG A 50 4.13 10.57 2.15
N LEU A 51 5.00 10.46 3.15
CA LEU A 51 6.02 11.48 3.42
C LEU A 51 7.00 11.64 2.25
N VAL A 52 7.46 10.52 1.67
CA VAL A 52 8.32 10.56 0.48
C VAL A 52 7.58 11.20 -0.70
N GLN A 53 6.31 10.88 -0.92
CA GLN A 53 5.51 11.50 -1.98
C GLN A 53 5.36 13.02 -1.79
N VAL A 54 5.05 13.49 -0.58
CA VAL A 54 4.99 14.94 -0.27
C VAL A 54 6.34 15.62 -0.54
N LEU A 55 7.44 14.99 -0.14
CA LEU A 55 8.79 15.54 -0.33
C LEU A 55 9.21 15.58 -1.81
N VAL A 56 8.93 14.54 -2.59
CA VAL A 56 9.33 14.43 -4.00
C VAL A 56 8.45 15.28 -4.91
N PHE A 57 7.13 15.28 -4.68
CA PHE A 57 6.18 15.99 -5.54
C PHE A 57 5.89 17.42 -5.06
N GLY A 58 6.27 17.77 -3.82
CA GLY A 58 6.04 19.10 -3.24
C GLY A 58 4.56 19.46 -3.08
N CYS A 59 3.67 18.47 -3.02
CA CYS A 59 2.23 18.67 -2.89
C CYS A 59 1.76 18.54 -1.44
N GLY A 60 0.70 19.25 -1.08
CA GLY A 60 0.10 19.17 0.26
C GLY A 60 -0.51 17.79 0.54
N TYR A 61 -0.67 17.48 1.83
CA TYR A 61 -1.20 16.21 2.33
C TYR A 61 -2.50 15.79 1.64
N GLU A 62 -3.39 16.73 1.39
CA GLU A 62 -4.74 16.57 0.83
C GLU A 62 -4.71 16.01 -0.59
N ARG A 63 -3.59 16.17 -1.30
CA ARG A 63 -3.37 15.63 -2.65
C ARG A 63 -2.73 14.25 -2.64
N VAL A 64 -2.09 13.88 -1.54
CA VAL A 64 -1.37 12.62 -1.35
C VAL A 64 -2.18 11.63 -0.50
N ALA A 65 -3.09 12.15 0.32
CA ALA A 65 -3.96 11.40 1.19
C ALA A 65 -4.95 10.57 0.36
N ASP A 66 -5.01 9.29 0.67
CA ASP A 66 -5.89 8.32 0.03
C ASP A 66 -6.61 7.46 1.07
N GLY A 67 -7.33 6.44 0.61
CA GLY A 67 -8.08 5.52 1.46
C GLY A 67 -7.21 4.80 2.51
N HIS A 68 -5.90 4.70 2.29
CA HIS A 68 -4.95 4.12 3.25
C HIS A 68 -4.46 5.10 4.32
N CYS A 69 -4.65 6.42 4.12
CA CYS A 69 -4.36 7.45 5.13
C CYS A 69 -5.44 7.53 6.24
N SER A 70 -6.44 6.67 6.19
CA SER A 70 -7.42 6.49 7.25
C SER A 70 -7.74 5.00 7.31
N ALA A 71 -7.58 4.35 8.46
CA ALA A 71 -8.02 2.98 8.61
C ALA A 71 -9.56 2.97 8.61
N ARG A 72 -10.15 2.86 7.42
CA ARG A 72 -11.51 2.36 7.32
C ARG A 72 -11.46 0.91 7.75
N ASP A 73 -12.31 0.52 8.70
CA ASP A 73 -12.55 -0.88 8.98
C ASP A 73 -13.08 -1.53 7.70
N GLU A 74 -12.21 -2.17 6.93
CA GLU A 74 -12.60 -3.16 5.91
C GLU A 74 -12.92 -4.50 6.59
N SER A 75 -13.65 -4.46 7.71
CA SER A 75 -14.40 -5.60 8.22
C SER A 75 -15.83 -5.53 7.69
N SER A 76 -15.95 -5.57 6.36
CA SER A 76 -17.18 -5.97 5.66
C SER A 76 -16.78 -6.30 4.22
N ALA A 77 -16.54 -7.60 4.00
CA ALA A 77 -16.49 -8.24 2.69
C ALA A 77 -15.42 -7.71 1.72
N SER A 78 -14.22 -8.28 1.80
CA SER A 78 -13.47 -8.61 0.60
C SER A 78 -13.21 -10.10 0.61
N ASP A 79 -14.17 -10.84 0.04
CA ASP A 79 -13.88 -12.11 -0.58
C ASP A 79 -12.67 -11.91 -1.51
N PRO A 80 -11.63 -12.77 -1.47
CA PRO A 80 -10.64 -12.76 -2.52
C PRO A 80 -11.29 -13.29 -3.79
N GLU A 81 -11.78 -12.39 -4.65
CA GLU A 81 -12.04 -12.74 -6.06
C GLU A 81 -10.72 -13.21 -6.67
N SER A 82 -10.65 -14.52 -6.87
CA SER A 82 -9.59 -15.25 -7.54
C SER A 82 -9.33 -14.68 -8.95
N PRO A 83 -8.12 -14.21 -9.27
CA PRO A 83 -7.79 -13.77 -10.61
C PRO A 83 -7.39 -14.97 -11.47
N PHE A 84 -8.35 -15.83 -11.83
CA PHE A 84 -8.17 -16.76 -12.94
C PHE A 84 -9.49 -16.93 -13.70
N PRO A 85 -9.57 -16.47 -14.97
CA PRO A 85 -10.68 -16.86 -15.82
C PRO A 85 -10.53 -18.36 -16.11
N THR A 86 -11.46 -19.17 -15.59
CA THR A 86 -11.59 -20.56 -16.01
C THR A 86 -11.79 -20.57 -17.53
N SER A 87 -10.85 -21.18 -18.23
CA SER A 87 -10.85 -21.31 -19.68
C SER A 87 -12.15 -22.02 -20.10
N ALA A 88 -13.03 -21.28 -20.76
CA ALA A 88 -14.09 -21.87 -21.57
C ALA A 88 -13.41 -22.63 -22.72
N GLN A 89 -13.28 -23.95 -22.58
CA GLN A 89 -12.88 -24.83 -23.67
C GLN A 89 -13.95 -24.79 -24.77
N PRO A 90 -13.62 -24.45 -26.02
CA PRO A 90 -14.51 -24.74 -27.13
C PRO A 90 -14.17 -26.13 -27.70
N ALA A 91 -15.22 -26.94 -27.83
CA ALA A 91 -15.37 -28.09 -28.71
C ALA A 91 -14.36 -29.25 -28.58
N ASP A 92 -14.84 -30.44 -28.21
CA ASP A 92 -14.78 -31.53 -29.20
C ASP A 92 -15.88 -32.57 -29.01
N ARG A 93 -16.31 -33.00 -30.18
CA ARG A 93 -17.30 -33.94 -30.64
C ARG A 93 -17.07 -35.35 -30.06
N THR A 94 -18.14 -36.14 -30.10
CA THR A 94 -18.18 -37.62 -30.02
C THR A 94 -18.66 -38.19 -28.68
N ARG A 95 -19.98 -38.38 -28.56
CA ARG A 95 -20.51 -39.62 -27.95
C ARG A 95 -21.74 -40.12 -28.70
N LEU A 96 -21.55 -41.34 -29.18
CA LEU A 96 -22.43 -42.23 -29.91
C LEU A 96 -23.46 -42.88 -28.96
N ALA A 97 -24.74 -42.84 -29.36
CA ALA A 97 -25.83 -43.82 -29.13
C ALA A 97 -26.33 -44.13 -27.69
N PRO A 98 -27.42 -44.93 -27.48
CA PRO A 98 -28.63 -45.22 -28.29
C PRO A 98 -29.96 -44.99 -27.51
N ARG A 99 -31.11 -44.98 -28.21
CA ARG A 99 -32.28 -45.84 -27.91
C ARG A 99 -33.35 -45.70 -28.99
#